data_AF-A0A2U1S3V0-F1
#
_entry.id   AF-A0A2U1S3V0-F1
#
_cell.length_a   1.000
_cell.length_b   1.000
_cell.length_c   1.000
_cell.angle_alpha   90.00
_cell.angle_beta   90.00
_cell.angle_gamma   90.00
#
_symmetry.space_group_name_H-M   'P 1'
#
loop_
_entity.id
_entity.type
_entity.pdbx_description
1 polymer ?
#
loop_
_entity_poly.entity_id
_entity_poly.type
_entity_poly.pdbx_seq_one_letter_code
_entity_poly.pdbx_strand_id
1 'polypeptide(L)'
;MTQMRKNRNDYVWDTISSVEELGRIRMAAMDTFLADFNAGKNDGRYIAGKLPLLPFEGGSFDIALSSHLLFLYSAYFSAEFHLHALQEMLRVSSEVRVFPTVTLDGSPSPHLNFVTKYLVCHGFDAEIKRVPYEFQRGGNEILLVKPV
;
A
#
# COMPACT_ATOMS: atom_id res chain seq x y z
N MET A 1 -14.04 3.92 -15.55
CA MET A 1 -15.47 3.93 -15.14
C MET A 1 -16.24 2.70 -15.65
N THR A 2 -16.12 2.30 -16.93
CA THR A 2 -16.88 1.18 -17.53
C THR A 2 -16.63 -0.18 -16.88
N GLN A 3 -15.38 -0.49 -16.50
CA GLN A 3 -15.02 -1.74 -15.80
C GLN A 3 -15.67 -1.83 -14.40
N MET A 4 -15.73 -0.72 -13.67
CA MET A 4 -16.31 -0.67 -12.31
C MET A 4 -17.83 -0.82 -12.33
N ARG A 5 -18.50 -0.33 -13.39
CA ARG A 5 -19.93 -0.55 -13.59
C ARG A 5 -20.27 -2.02 -13.88
N LYS A 6 -19.36 -2.75 -14.56
CA LYS A 6 -19.50 -4.20 -14.81
C LYS A 6 -19.24 -5.04 -13.55
N ASN A 7 -18.34 -4.60 -12.68
CA ASN A 7 -17.89 -5.34 -11.50
C ASN A 7 -18.49 -4.79 -10.18
N ARG A 8 -19.72 -4.29 -10.22
CA ARG A 8 -20.33 -3.54 -9.11
C ARG A 8 -20.35 -4.30 -7.77
N ASN A 9 -20.45 -5.63 -7.81
CA ASN A 9 -20.51 -6.50 -6.62
C ASN A 9 -19.17 -6.61 -5.87
N ASP A 10 -18.06 -6.32 -6.57
CA ASP A 10 -16.70 -6.40 -6.04
C ASP A 10 -16.35 -5.17 -5.17
N TYR A 11 -17.24 -4.17 -5.12
CA TYR A 11 -17.02 -2.92 -4.39
C TYR A 11 -18.04 -2.71 -3.27
N VAL A 12 -17.61 -2.05 -2.20
CA VAL A 12 -18.46 -1.62 -1.08
C VAL A 12 -18.92 -0.19 -1.32
N TRP A 13 -20.24 0.00 -1.45
CA TRP A 13 -20.87 1.29 -1.76
C TRP A 13 -21.38 2.02 -0.51
N ASP A 14 -21.22 1.42 0.67
CA ASP A 14 -21.71 1.98 1.94
C ASP A 14 -20.95 3.26 2.32
N THR A 15 -19.67 3.36 1.93
CA THR A 15 -18.79 4.51 2.22
C THR A 15 -18.66 5.46 1.02
N ILE A 16 -18.80 4.95 -0.21
CA ILE A 16 -18.72 5.73 -1.44
C ILE A 16 -19.99 5.46 -2.24
N SER A 17 -20.91 6.41 -2.22
CA SER A 17 -22.32 6.20 -2.59
C SER A 17 -22.54 5.97 -4.10
N SER A 18 -21.56 6.31 -4.94
CA SER A 18 -21.64 6.13 -6.39
C SER A 18 -20.27 6.13 -7.07
N VAL A 19 -20.24 5.68 -8.33
CA VAL A 19 -19.05 5.75 -9.19
C VAL A 19 -18.63 7.21 -9.43
N GLU A 20 -19.60 8.10 -9.50
CA GLU A 20 -19.40 9.54 -9.66
C GLU A 20 -18.75 10.15 -8.41
N GLU A 21 -19.20 9.74 -7.22
CA GLU A 21 -18.61 10.18 -5.95
C GLU A 21 -17.19 9.65 -5.77
N LEU A 22 -16.94 8.39 -6.13
CA LEU A 22 -15.58 7.85 -6.20
C LEU A 22 -14.69 8.69 -7.13
N GLY A 23 -15.23 9.10 -8.28
CA GLY A 23 -14.56 9.98 -9.22
C GLY A 23 -14.18 11.31 -8.57
N ARG A 24 -15.11 11.95 -7.86
CA ARG A 24 -14.85 13.21 -7.15
C ARG A 24 -13.78 13.06 -6.07
N ILE A 25 -13.86 12.02 -5.24
CA ILE A 25 -12.87 11.75 -4.19
C ILE A 25 -11.46 11.60 -4.80
N ARG A 26 -11.35 10.82 -5.88
CA ARG A 26 -10.06 10.61 -6.57
C ARG A 26 -9.54 11.89 -7.22
N MET A 27 -10.41 12.68 -7.85
CA MET A 27 -10.03 13.96 -8.43
C MET A 27 -9.57 14.94 -7.34
N ALA A 28 -10.30 15.06 -6.23
CA ALA A 28 -9.91 15.94 -5.13
C ALA A 28 -8.55 15.57 -4.53
N ALA A 29 -8.26 14.28 -4.35
CA ALA A 29 -6.95 13.81 -3.91
C ALA A 29 -5.84 14.16 -4.92
N MET A 30 -6.12 13.99 -6.22
CA MET A 30 -5.18 14.35 -7.28
C MET A 30 -4.93 15.86 -7.35
N ASP A 31 -5.97 16.68 -7.26
CA ASP A 31 -5.87 18.13 -7.26
C ASP A 31 -5.05 18.63 -6.05
N THR A 32 -5.26 18.02 -4.88
CA THR A 32 -4.46 18.30 -3.67
C THR A 32 -2.98 17.98 -3.89
N PHE A 33 -2.67 16.83 -4.47
CA PHE A 33 -1.31 16.47 -4.82
C PHE A 33 -0.70 17.44 -5.84
N LEU A 34 -1.42 17.78 -6.91
CA LEU A 34 -0.92 18.66 -7.98
C LEU A 34 -0.67 20.09 -7.49
N ALA A 35 -1.52 20.59 -6.59
CA ALA A 35 -1.34 21.91 -5.97
C ALA A 35 -0.05 22.00 -5.14
N ASP A 36 0.35 20.89 -4.51
CA ASP A 36 1.52 20.81 -3.65
C ASP A 36 2.81 20.40 -4.40
N PHE A 37 2.69 19.59 -5.45
CA PHE A 37 3.80 18.84 -6.04
C PHE A 37 4.99 19.71 -6.47
N ASN A 38 4.75 20.81 -7.20
CA ASN A 38 5.85 21.63 -7.71
C ASN A 38 6.63 22.32 -6.59
N ALA A 39 5.94 22.89 -5.60
CA ALA A 39 6.58 23.51 -4.44
C ALA A 39 7.29 22.45 -3.59
N GLY A 40 6.59 21.36 -3.26
CA GLY A 40 7.17 20.28 -2.47
C GLY A 40 8.36 19.60 -3.12
N LYS A 41 8.41 19.54 -4.45
CA LYS A 41 9.56 19.01 -5.17
C LYS A 41 10.77 19.94 -5.03
N ASN A 42 10.56 21.24 -5.13
CA ASN A 42 11.62 22.23 -4.91
C ASN A 42 12.11 22.23 -3.45
N ASP A 43 11.21 21.96 -2.50
CA ASP A 43 11.53 21.80 -1.07
C ASP A 43 12.17 20.44 -0.72
N GLY A 44 12.33 19.53 -1.69
CA GLY A 44 12.91 18.21 -1.49
C GLY A 44 11.99 17.17 -0.85
N ARG A 45 10.68 17.43 -0.76
CA ARG A 45 9.68 16.48 -0.20
C ARG A 45 9.36 15.32 -1.14
N TYR A 46 9.51 15.51 -2.46
CA TYR A 46 9.28 14.47 -3.46
C TYR A 46 10.61 14.00 -4.07
N ILE A 47 11.04 12.81 -3.67
CA ILE A 47 12.32 12.22 -4.10
C ILE A 47 12.05 11.00 -4.98
N ALA A 48 12.73 10.91 -6.12
CA ALA A 48 12.64 9.77 -7.01
C ALA A 48 13.32 8.55 -6.36
N GLY A 49 12.58 7.46 -6.20
CA GLY A 49 13.07 6.20 -5.64
C GLY A 49 12.30 5.02 -6.20
N LYS A 50 12.80 3.81 -5.95
CA LYS A 50 12.13 2.57 -6.36
C LYS A 50 12.37 1.48 -5.32
N LEU A 51 11.38 0.63 -5.07
CA LEU A 51 11.64 -0.58 -4.29
C LEU A 51 12.36 -1.62 -5.17
N PRO A 52 13.29 -2.42 -4.61
CA PRO A 52 13.68 -2.48 -3.20
C PRO A 52 14.95 -1.68 -2.87
N LEU A 53 15.20 -0.52 -3.50
CA LEU A 53 16.36 0.33 -3.20
C LEU A 53 15.97 1.81 -3.14
N LEU A 54 15.77 2.30 -1.93
CA LEU A 54 15.38 3.67 -1.64
C LEU A 54 16.62 4.54 -1.37
N PRO A 55 16.63 5.80 -1.83
CA PRO A 55 17.77 6.71 -1.70
C PRO A 55 17.82 7.39 -0.31
N PHE A 56 17.63 6.62 0.75
CA PHE A 56 17.60 7.12 2.13
C PHE A 56 18.55 6.34 3.03
N GLU A 57 19.07 6.99 4.05
CA GLU A 57 19.85 6.33 5.10
C GLU A 57 18.96 5.45 5.98
N GLY A 58 19.57 4.53 6.73
CA GLY A 58 18.83 3.70 7.66
C GLY A 58 18.21 4.52 8.79
N GLY A 59 16.98 4.21 9.20
CA GLY A 59 16.29 4.90 10.29
C GLY A 59 15.93 6.37 9.99
N SER A 60 15.83 6.76 8.72
CA SER A 60 15.49 8.14 8.31
C SER A 60 14.06 8.55 8.67
N PHE A 61 13.16 7.59 8.89
CA PHE A 61 11.73 7.84 9.10
C PHE A 61 11.18 7.05 10.28
N ASP A 62 10.12 7.56 10.91
CA ASP A 62 9.36 6.79 11.89
C ASP A 62 8.50 5.73 11.20
N ILE A 63 7.92 6.06 10.05
CA ILE A 63 6.96 5.21 9.34
C ILE A 63 7.15 5.25 7.81
N ALA A 64 7.06 4.09 7.16
CA ALA A 64 6.93 3.96 5.71
C ALA A 64 5.58 3.35 5.32
N LEU A 65 4.89 3.99 4.37
CA LEU A 65 3.57 3.57 3.89
C LEU A 65 3.68 3.13 2.43
N SER A 66 3.20 1.93 2.14
CA SER A 66 2.98 1.45 0.77
C SER A 66 1.50 1.22 0.59
N SER A 67 0.86 2.05 -0.23
CA SER A 67 -0.51 1.83 -0.64
C SER A 67 -0.53 0.85 -1.83
N HIS A 68 -1.39 1.10 -2.82
CA HIS A 68 -1.73 0.23 -3.95
C HIS A 68 -0.55 -0.12 -4.88
N LEU A 69 0.44 -0.88 -4.38
CA LEU A 69 1.66 -1.29 -5.10
C LEU A 69 2.05 -2.76 -4.85
N LEU A 70 2.30 -3.17 -3.61
CA LEU A 70 2.93 -4.48 -3.35
C LEU A 70 1.95 -5.64 -3.62
N PHE A 71 1.19 -6.06 -2.61
CA PHE A 71 0.30 -7.21 -2.70
C PHE A 71 -0.83 -7.05 -3.74
N LEU A 72 -1.17 -5.81 -4.09
CA LEU A 72 -2.13 -5.54 -5.15
C LEU A 72 -1.64 -6.08 -6.51
N TYR A 73 -0.34 -5.96 -6.79
CA TYR A 73 0.28 -6.38 -8.04
C TYR A 73 1.08 -7.69 -7.87
N SER A 74 0.61 -8.62 -7.03
CA SER A 74 1.25 -9.93 -6.80
C SER A 74 1.46 -10.79 -8.04
N ALA A 75 0.73 -10.54 -9.13
CA ALA A 75 0.96 -11.19 -10.42
C ALA A 75 2.25 -10.70 -11.12
N TYR A 76 2.74 -9.51 -10.77
CA TYR A 76 3.91 -8.87 -11.37
C TYR A 76 5.15 -8.91 -10.47
N PHE A 77 4.96 -9.04 -9.16
CA PHE A 77 6.05 -9.07 -8.18
C PHE A 77 6.15 -10.44 -7.51
N SER A 78 7.35 -11.00 -7.48
CA SER A 78 7.62 -12.29 -6.82
C SER A 78 7.60 -12.16 -5.29
N ALA A 79 7.54 -13.29 -4.58
CA ALA A 79 7.62 -13.32 -3.13
C ALA A 79 8.93 -12.68 -2.61
N GLU A 80 10.04 -12.92 -3.30
CA GLU A 80 11.36 -12.35 -2.97
C GLU A 80 11.39 -10.84 -3.15
N PHE A 81 10.75 -10.31 -4.21
CA PHE A 81 10.62 -8.86 -4.38
C PHE A 81 9.87 -8.23 -3.21
N HIS A 82 8.79 -8.85 -2.75
CA HIS A 82 8.02 -8.35 -1.59
C HIS A 82 8.87 -8.33 -0.32
N LEU A 83 9.67 -9.40 -0.08
CA LEU A 83 10.58 -9.44 1.05
C LEU A 83 11.62 -8.32 1.00
N HIS A 84 12.32 -8.18 -0.13
CA HIS A 84 13.33 -7.13 -0.29
C HIS A 84 12.73 -5.73 -0.18
N ALA A 85 11.53 -5.53 -0.71
CA ALA A 85 10.83 -4.26 -0.60
C ALA A 85 10.48 -3.93 0.86
N LEU A 86 9.93 -4.89 1.60
CA LEU A 86 9.59 -4.70 3.01
C LEU A 86 10.83 -4.51 3.89
N GLN A 87 11.89 -5.28 3.65
CA GLN A 87 13.17 -5.09 4.33
C GLN A 87 13.77 -3.70 4.06
N GLU A 88 13.69 -3.22 2.81
CA GLU A 88 14.17 -1.89 2.47
C GLU A 88 13.33 -0.79 3.15
N MET A 89 12.02 -0.97 3.21
CA MET A 89 11.14 -0.06 3.95
C MET A 89 11.44 -0.08 5.46
N LEU A 90 11.69 -1.25 6.04
CA LEU A 90 12.11 -1.41 7.45
C LEU A 90 13.53 -0.91 7.72
N ARG A 91 14.39 -0.88 6.69
CA ARG A 91 15.73 -0.30 6.81
C ARG A 91 15.62 1.21 7.01
N VAL A 92 14.77 1.87 6.22
CA VAL A 92 14.62 3.33 6.26
C VAL A 92 13.63 3.81 7.32
N SER A 93 12.80 2.91 7.88
CA SER A 93 11.75 3.28 8.85
C SER A 93 11.55 2.29 9.99
N SER A 94 11.06 2.78 11.13
CA SER A 94 10.79 1.94 12.31
C SER A 94 9.49 1.13 12.20
N GLU A 95 8.54 1.57 11.38
CA GLU A 95 7.26 0.90 11.16
C GLU A 95 6.88 0.92 9.67
N VAL A 96 6.42 -0.21 9.16
CA VAL A 96 5.93 -0.33 7.79
C VAL A 96 4.45 -0.70 7.78
N ARG A 97 3.65 0.01 6.97
CA ARG A 97 2.26 -0.37 6.68
C ARG A 97 2.05 -0.55 5.19
N VAL A 98 1.52 -1.71 4.81
CA VAL A 98 1.20 -2.05 3.42
C VAL A 98 -0.30 -2.24 3.25
N PHE A 99 -0.90 -1.53 2.31
CA PHE A 99 -2.31 -1.62 1.95
C PHE A 99 -2.50 -1.74 0.43
N PRO A 100 -3.40 -2.57 -0.08
CA PRO A 100 -4.12 -3.62 0.63
C PRO A 100 -3.28 -4.89 0.73
N THR A 101 -3.81 -5.92 1.41
CA THR A 101 -3.24 -7.29 1.45
C THR A 101 -3.83 -8.23 0.39
N VAL A 102 -4.73 -7.72 -0.45
CA VAL A 102 -5.38 -8.45 -1.57
C VAL A 102 -4.81 -8.06 -2.92
N THR A 103 -5.03 -8.90 -3.94
CA THR A 103 -4.65 -8.62 -5.33
C THR A 103 -5.74 -7.83 -6.08
N LEU A 104 -5.46 -7.45 -7.34
CA LEU A 104 -6.42 -6.76 -8.22
C LEU A 104 -7.79 -7.48 -8.35
N ASP A 105 -7.84 -8.80 -8.21
CA ASP A 105 -9.09 -9.57 -8.27
C ASP A 105 -9.83 -9.68 -6.93
N GLY A 106 -9.23 -9.19 -5.84
CA GLY A 106 -9.79 -9.19 -4.49
C GLY A 106 -9.47 -10.44 -3.67
N SER A 107 -8.77 -11.41 -4.25
CA SER A 107 -8.24 -12.54 -3.49
C SER A 107 -7.07 -12.12 -2.60
N PRO A 108 -6.89 -12.73 -1.42
CA PRO A 108 -5.69 -12.53 -0.61
C PRO A 108 -4.43 -12.79 -1.43
N SER A 109 -3.42 -11.93 -1.26
CA SER A 109 -2.16 -12.11 -1.98
C SER A 109 -1.52 -13.47 -1.66
N PRO A 110 -1.09 -14.24 -2.68
CA PRO A 110 -0.45 -15.54 -2.47
C PRO A 110 0.88 -15.42 -1.69
N HIS A 111 1.50 -14.24 -1.73
CA HIS A 111 2.79 -13.97 -1.07
C HIS A 111 2.64 -13.59 0.39
N LEU A 112 1.45 -13.20 0.85
CA LEU A 112 1.23 -12.62 2.19
C LEU A 112 1.67 -13.56 3.32
N ASN A 113 1.26 -14.82 3.28
CA ASN A 113 1.58 -15.80 4.31
C ASN A 113 3.08 -16.13 4.36
N PHE A 114 3.71 -16.24 3.19
CA PHE A 114 5.16 -16.50 3.11
C PHE A 114 5.95 -15.32 3.68
N VAL A 115 5.61 -14.09 3.26
CA VAL A 115 6.28 -12.86 3.68
C VAL A 115 6.15 -12.64 5.18
N THR A 116 4.94 -12.75 5.73
CA THR A 116 4.67 -12.56 7.16
C THR A 116 5.43 -13.57 8.02
N LYS A 117 5.39 -14.86 7.66
CA LYS A 117 6.15 -15.91 8.36
C LYS A 117 7.64 -15.65 8.33
N TYR A 118 8.18 -15.26 7.16
CA TYR A 118 9.59 -14.94 7.04
C TYR A 118 9.97 -13.79 7.98
N LEU A 119 9.22 -12.68 7.97
CA LEU A 119 9.48 -11.53 8.83
C LEU A 119 9.47 -11.91 10.32
N VAL A 120 8.47 -12.69 10.75
CA VAL A 120 8.39 -13.18 12.14
C VAL A 120 9.60 -14.02 12.53
N CYS A 121 10.04 -14.95 11.65
CA CYS A 121 11.24 -15.74 11.89
C CYS A 121 12.54 -14.89 11.95
N HIS A 122 12.52 -13.65 11.47
CA HIS A 122 13.67 -12.75 11.43
C HIS A 122 13.54 -11.56 12.41
N GLY A 123 12.72 -11.71 13.47
CA GLY A 123 12.68 -10.76 14.58
C GLY A 123 11.80 -9.54 14.34
N PHE A 124 10.81 -9.64 13.46
CA PHE A 124 9.80 -8.61 13.26
C PHE A 124 8.43 -9.07 13.77
N ASP A 125 7.66 -8.16 14.33
CA ASP A 125 6.23 -8.34 14.53
C ASP A 125 5.50 -8.00 13.23
N ALA A 126 4.59 -8.86 12.79
CA ALA A 126 3.86 -8.72 11.54
C ALA A 126 2.37 -9.03 11.77
N GLU A 127 1.55 -7.97 11.76
CA GLU A 127 0.14 -8.03 12.13
C GLU A 127 -0.75 -7.62 10.96
N ILE A 128 -1.83 -8.38 10.71
CA ILE A 128 -2.87 -7.99 9.75
C ILE A 128 -3.96 -7.25 10.52
N LYS A 129 -4.21 -5.99 10.16
CA LYS A 129 -5.25 -5.15 10.78
C LYS A 129 -6.30 -4.74 9.78
N ARG A 130 -7.57 -4.78 10.18
CA ARG A 130 -8.65 -4.14 9.44
C ARG A 130 -8.62 -2.63 9.63
N VAL A 131 -8.89 -1.91 8.56
CA VAL A 131 -9.03 -0.44 8.54
C VAL A 131 -10.44 -0.06 8.09
N PRO A 132 -10.96 1.12 8.49
CA PRO A 132 -12.31 1.55 8.12
C PRO A 132 -12.50 1.77 6.60
N TYR A 133 -11.40 1.95 5.87
CA TYR A 133 -11.46 2.12 4.43
C TYR A 133 -11.64 0.77 3.73
N GLU A 134 -12.81 0.56 3.15
CA GLU A 134 -13.12 -0.57 2.27
C GLU A 134 -13.72 -0.05 0.98
N PHE A 135 -12.96 -0.15 -0.11
CA PHE A 135 -13.48 0.16 -1.44
C PHE A 135 -13.69 -1.11 -2.25
N GLN A 136 -12.66 -1.95 -2.34
CA GLN A 136 -12.76 -3.32 -2.83
C GLN A 136 -13.19 -4.22 -1.68
N ARG A 137 -14.19 -5.07 -1.92
CA ARG A 137 -14.71 -6.00 -0.91
C ARG A 137 -13.58 -6.92 -0.42
N GLY A 138 -13.40 -6.99 0.89
CA GLY A 138 -12.31 -7.73 1.53
C GLY A 138 -10.94 -7.07 1.41
N GLY A 139 -10.82 -5.95 0.71
CA GLY A 139 -9.61 -5.16 0.56
C GLY A 139 -9.45 -4.09 1.63
N ASN A 140 -9.87 -4.36 2.87
CA ASN A 140 -9.84 -3.43 4.00
C ASN A 140 -8.81 -3.81 5.07
N GLU A 141 -7.79 -4.57 4.68
CA GLU A 141 -6.74 -5.03 5.57
C GLU A 141 -5.39 -4.40 5.20
N ILE A 142 -4.63 -4.03 6.22
CA ILE A 142 -3.23 -3.62 6.14
C ILE A 142 -2.35 -4.71 6.74
N LEU A 143 -1.16 -4.88 6.18
CA LEU A 143 -0.04 -5.50 6.89
C LEU A 143 0.72 -4.40 7.65
N LEU A 144 0.85 -4.53 8.96
CA LEU A 144 1.68 -3.69 9.81
C LEU A 144 2.90 -4.50 10.25
N VAL A 145 4.10 -3.95 10.06
CA VAL A 145 5.36 -4.59 10.44
C VAL A 145 6.21 -3.64 11.27
N LYS A 146 6.81 -4.14 12.35
CA LYS A 146 7.73 -3.39 13.21
C LYS A 146 8.80 -4.33 13.80
N PRO A 147 10.00 -3.84 14.15
CA PRO A 147 10.98 -4.62 14.92
C PRO A 147 10.40 -5.07 16.28
N VAL A 148 10.82 -6.25 16.75
CA VAL A 148 10.54 -6.75 18.11
C VAL A 148 11.48 -6.14 19.14
#